data_AF-A0A971SZD7-F1
#
_entry.id   AF-A0A971SZD7-F1
#
_cell.length_a   1.000
_cell.length_b   1.000
_cell.length_c   1.000
_cell.angle_alpha   90.00
_cell.angle_beta   90.00
_cell.angle_gamma   90.00
#
_symmetry.space_group_name_H-M   'P 1'
#
loop_
_entity.id
_entity.type
_entity.pdbx_description
1 polymer ?
#
loop_
_entity_poly.entity_id
_entity_poly.type
_entity_poly.pdbx_seq_one_letter_code
_entity_poly.pdbx_strand_id
1 'polypeptide(L)'
;MDIAKLKAEELASVDLHGLTVDEAEMRLIEVLEALPKTVRAVEVAHGYSRGTALKRLVKNDFYHWRVARTQVGLNPGATWLILK
;
A
#
# COMPACT_ATOMS: atom_id res chain seq x y z
N MET A 1 -6.90 11.03 8.79
CA MET A 1 -6.23 10.17 9.78
C MET A 1 -4.79 10.58 9.79
N ASP A 2 -4.23 10.82 10.97
CA ASP A 2 -2.82 11.14 11.11
C ASP A 2 -2.05 9.84 11.35
N ILE A 3 -1.33 9.36 10.32
CA ILE A 3 -0.57 8.10 10.38
C ILE A 3 0.50 8.17 11.48
N ALA A 4 1.07 9.36 11.76
CA ALA A 4 2.10 9.54 12.78
C ALA A 4 1.60 9.27 14.21
N LYS A 5 0.27 9.17 14.41
CA LYS A 5 -0.35 8.85 15.70
C LYS A 5 -0.74 7.37 15.83
N LEU A 6 -0.56 6.56 14.79
CA LEU A 6 -0.82 5.13 14.86
C LEU A 6 0.28 4.41 15.61
N LYS A 7 -0.10 3.37 16.35
CA LYS A 7 0.86 2.48 16.99
C LYS A 7 1.44 1.51 15.96
N ALA A 8 2.60 0.93 16.27
CA ALA A 8 3.29 0.03 15.35
C ALA A 8 2.43 -1.18 14.93
N GLU A 9 1.60 -1.71 15.83
CA GLU A 9 0.67 -2.81 15.57
C GLU A 9 -0.52 -2.45 14.68
N GLU A 10 -0.79 -1.15 14.48
CA GLU A 10 -1.81 -0.64 13.56
C GLU A 10 -1.23 -0.40 12.15
N LEU A 11 0.07 -0.62 11.97
CA LEU A 11 0.80 -0.39 10.71
C LEU A 11 1.30 -1.71 10.13
N ALA A 12 1.27 -1.79 8.81
CA ALA A 12 1.95 -2.83 8.05
C ALA A 12 2.72 -2.22 6.88
N SER A 13 3.63 -2.99 6.30
CA SER A 13 4.34 -2.60 5.08
C SER A 13 4.40 -3.75 4.09
N VAL A 14 4.45 -3.42 2.80
CA VAL A 14 4.63 -4.36 1.71
C VAL A 14 5.55 -3.76 0.65
N ASP A 15 6.52 -4.56 0.20
CA ASP A 15 7.42 -4.20 -0.89
C ASP A 15 6.95 -4.86 -2.20
N LEU A 16 6.75 -4.03 -3.22
CA LEU A 16 6.36 -4.40 -4.57
C LEU A 16 7.49 -4.14 -5.58
N HIS A 17 8.64 -3.64 -5.12
CA HIS A 17 9.73 -3.26 -6.01
C HIS A 17 10.21 -4.45 -6.86
N GLY A 18 10.28 -4.23 -8.17
CA GLY A 18 10.75 -5.23 -9.13
C GLY A 18 9.70 -6.23 -9.60
N LEU A 19 8.48 -6.19 -9.03
CA LEU A 19 7.36 -6.98 -9.53
C LEU A 19 6.78 -6.38 -10.81
N THR A 20 6.19 -7.24 -11.64
CA THR A 20 5.25 -6.82 -12.68
C THR A 20 3.97 -6.26 -12.04
N VAL A 21 3.13 -5.58 -12.84
CA VAL A 21 1.87 -5.02 -12.35
C VAL A 21 0.94 -6.11 -11.82
N ASP A 22 0.82 -7.23 -12.55
CA ASP A 22 -0.07 -8.34 -12.16
C ASP A 22 0.41 -9.04 -10.88
N GLU A 23 1.73 -9.29 -10.76
CA GLU A 23 2.32 -9.84 -9.53
C GLU A 23 2.12 -8.91 -8.34
N ALA A 24 2.27 -7.61 -8.54
CA ALA A 24 2.10 -6.61 -7.50
C ALA A 24 0.64 -6.51 -7.03
N GLU A 25 -0.32 -6.59 -7.94
CA GLU A 25 -1.75 -6.61 -7.62
C GLU A 25 -2.12 -7.84 -6.79
N MET A 26 -1.72 -9.03 -7.25
CA MET A 26 -1.95 -10.28 -6.51
C MET A 26 -1.31 -10.24 -5.12
N ARG A 27 -0.06 -9.75 -5.04
CA ARG A 27 0.65 -9.58 -3.76
C ARG A 27 -0.10 -8.67 -2.79
N LEU A 28 -0.67 -7.56 -3.27
CA LEU A 28 -1.46 -6.65 -2.44
C LEU A 28 -2.73 -7.31 -1.92
N ILE A 29 -3.44 -8.07 -2.76
CA ILE A 29 -4.65 -8.81 -2.37
C ILE A 29 -4.31 -9.80 -1.27
N GLU A 30 -3.28 -10.64 -1.47
CA GLU A 30 -2.86 -11.63 -0.48
C GLU A 30 -2.49 -11.00 0.87
N VAL A 31 -1.76 -9.88 0.85
CA VAL A 31 -1.45 -9.13 2.08
C VAL A 31 -2.72 -8.63 2.74
N LEU A 32 -3.58 -7.95 1.99
CA LEU A 32 -4.79 -7.35 2.56
C LEU A 32 -5.77 -8.38 3.10
N GLU A 33 -5.85 -9.58 2.54
CA GLU A 33 -6.67 -10.67 3.09
C GLU A 33 -6.07 -11.26 4.37
N ALA A 34 -4.74 -11.33 4.47
CA ALA A 34 -4.05 -11.88 5.64
C ALA A 34 -3.93 -10.91 6.84
N LEU A 35 -4.07 -9.60 6.63
CA LEU A 35 -3.85 -8.61 7.69
C LEU A 35 -4.90 -8.70 8.81
N PRO A 36 -4.52 -8.59 10.09
CA PRO A 36 -5.49 -8.51 11.17
C PRO A 36 -6.32 -7.22 11.06
N LYS A 37 -7.53 -7.22 11.65
CA LYS A 37 -8.43 -6.05 11.65
C LYS A 37 -7.89 -4.86 12.45
N THR A 38 -6.86 -5.06 13.27
CA THR A 38 -6.19 -4.00 14.02
C THR A 38 -5.32 -3.11 13.13
N VAL A 39 -4.89 -3.59 11.97
CA VAL A 39 -4.10 -2.81 11.02
C VAL A 39 -4.99 -1.80 10.31
N ARG A 40 -4.56 -0.55 10.31
CA ARG A 40 -5.31 0.60 9.80
C ARG A 40 -4.62 1.32 8.65
N ALA A 41 -3.32 1.11 8.48
CA ALA A 41 -2.60 1.64 7.34
C ALA A 41 -1.52 0.67 6.87
N VAL A 42 -1.33 0.60 5.55
CA VAL A 42 -0.27 -0.19 4.91
C VAL A 42 0.62 0.74 4.11
N GLU A 43 1.91 0.76 4.40
CA GLU A 43 2.89 1.42 3.51
C GLU A 43 3.23 0.49 2.36
N VAL A 44 3.04 0.95 1.13
CA VAL A 44 3.33 0.19 -0.07
C VAL A 44 4.55 0.80 -0.75
N ALA A 45 5.69 0.12 -0.64
CA ALA A 45 6.90 0.49 -1.36
C ALA A 45 6.80 -0.03 -2.81
N HIS A 46 6.77 0.88 -3.78
CA HIS A 46 6.67 0.56 -5.21
C HIS A 46 7.89 1.04 -6.01
N GLY A 47 8.87 1.65 -5.34
CA GLY A 47 10.05 2.25 -5.95
C GLY A 47 9.76 3.55 -6.70
N TYR A 48 10.82 4.21 -7.17
CA TYR A 48 10.77 5.51 -7.85
C TYR A 48 11.46 5.53 -9.23
N SER A 49 12.49 4.71 -9.41
CA SER A 49 13.52 4.91 -10.46
C SER A 49 13.31 4.13 -11.77
N ARG A 50 12.42 3.13 -11.81
CA ARG A 50 12.23 2.26 -13.00
C ARG A 50 10.90 2.44 -13.74
N GLY A 51 10.19 3.53 -13.46
CA GLY A 51 8.90 3.85 -14.08
C GLY A 51 7.79 4.05 -13.07
N THR A 52 6.58 4.32 -13.56
CA THR A 52 5.44 4.74 -12.74
C THR A 52 4.30 3.72 -12.71
N ALA A 53 4.47 2.55 -13.34
CA ALA A 53 3.40 1.54 -13.46
C ALA A 53 2.90 1.06 -12.10
N LEU A 54 3.81 0.63 -11.20
CA LEU A 54 3.42 0.20 -9.85
C LEU A 54 2.87 1.35 -9.00
N LYS A 55 3.43 2.54 -9.13
CA LYS A 55 2.87 3.74 -8.49
C LYS A 55 1.43 4.01 -8.96
N ARG A 56 1.18 3.88 -10.25
CA ARG A 56 -0.15 4.07 -10.86
C ARG A 56 -1.12 3.00 -10.38
N LEU A 57 -0.68 1.72 -10.36
CA LEU A 57 -1.45 0.61 -9.79
C LEU A 57 -1.90 0.96 -8.36
N VAL A 58 -0.95 1.22 -7.46
CA VAL A 58 -1.26 1.46 -6.03
C VAL A 58 -2.11 2.70 -5.82
N LYS A 59 -1.88 3.77 -6.59
CA LYS A 59 -2.53 5.06 -6.37
C LYS A 59 -3.93 5.14 -6.99
N ASN A 60 -4.12 4.55 -8.17
CA ASN A 60 -5.28 4.84 -9.02
C ASN A 60 -6.05 3.58 -9.44
N ASP A 61 -5.35 2.50 -9.77
CA ASP A 61 -5.97 1.36 -10.47
C ASP A 61 -6.33 0.21 -9.50
N PHE A 62 -5.71 0.15 -8.32
CA PHE A 62 -5.95 -0.89 -7.33
C PHE A 62 -7.23 -0.64 -6.51
N TYR A 63 -8.13 -1.63 -6.49
CA TYR A 63 -9.34 -1.61 -5.68
C TYR A 63 -9.37 -2.82 -4.73
N HIS A 64 -9.69 -2.56 -3.45
CA HIS A 64 -9.90 -3.61 -2.48
C HIS A 64 -10.93 -3.17 -1.43
N TRP A 65 -11.80 -4.08 -1.00
CA TRP A 65 -12.91 -3.76 -0.10
C TRP A 65 -12.46 -3.18 1.26
N ARG A 66 -11.27 -3.56 1.73
CA ARG A 66 -10.64 -3.01 2.95
C ARG A 66 -10.03 -1.61 2.77
N VAL A 67 -9.75 -1.17 1.55
CA VAL A 67 -9.10 0.12 1.30
C VAL A 67 -10.16 1.21 1.27
N ALA A 68 -10.00 2.21 2.13
CA ALA A 68 -10.85 3.39 2.18
C ALA A 68 -10.35 4.48 1.22
N ARG A 69 -9.03 4.72 1.19
CA ARG A 69 -8.36 5.68 0.31
C ARG A 69 -6.86 5.47 0.30
N THR A 70 -6.17 6.09 -0.66
CA THR A 70 -4.71 6.20 -0.69
C THR A 70 -4.25 7.54 -0.09
N GLN A 71 -3.04 7.57 0.47
CA GLN A 71 -2.39 8.79 0.94
C GLN A 71 -0.92 8.80 0.52
N VAL A 72 -0.46 9.88 -0.11
CA VAL A 72 0.95 10.04 -0.49
C VAL A 72 1.72 10.56 0.71
N GLY A 73 2.83 9.89 1.04
CA GLY A 73 3.77 10.32 2.08
C GLY A 73 4.88 11.21 1.54
N LEU A 74 5.88 11.50 2.37
CA LEU A 74 7.08 12.25 1.94
C LEU A 74 8.01 11.43 1.04
N ASN A 75 7.94 10.09 1.13
CA ASN A 75 8.71 9.19 0.28
C ASN A 75 7.99 9.01 -1.07
N PRO A 76 8.53 9.50 -2.20
CA PRO A 76 7.88 9.38 -3.50
C PRO A 76 7.88 7.94 -4.06
N GLY A 77 8.65 7.05 -3.46
CA GLY A 77 8.69 5.62 -3.77
C GLY A 77 7.72 4.77 -2.94
N ALA A 78 6.89 5.39 -2.09
CA ALA A 78 5.88 4.71 -1.30
C ALA A 78 4.53 5.44 -1.31
N THR A 79 3.47 4.66 -1.16
CA THR A 79 2.09 5.16 -1.00
C THR A 79 1.43 4.44 0.16
N TRP A 80 0.68 5.16 0.97
CA TRP A 80 -0.08 4.58 2.07
C TRP A 80 -1.48 4.17 1.59
N LEU A 81 -1.87 2.93 1.89
CA LEU A 81 -3.26 2.49 1.83
C LEU A 81 -3.89 2.67 3.20
N ILE A 82 -4.93 3.48 3.28
CA ILE A 82 -5.72 3.68 4.50
C ILE A 82 -6.85 2.67 4.50
N LEU A 83 -6.92 1.85 5.55
CA LEU A 83 -7.92 0.80 5.67
C LEU A 83 -9.19 1.30 6.39
N LYS A 84 -10.31 0.63 6.12
CA LYS A 84 -11.62 0.85 6.77
C LYS A 84 -11.65 0.31 8.19
#